data_AF-A0A7V0N0U8-F1
#
_entry.id   AF-A0A7V0N0U8-F1
#
_cell.length_a   1.000
_cell.length_b   1.000
_cell.length_c   1.000
_cell.angle_alpha   90.00
_cell.angle_beta   90.00
_cell.angle_gamma   90.00
#
_symmetry.space_group_name_H-M   'P 1'
#
loop_
_entity.id
_entity.type
_entity.pdbx_description
1 polymer ?
#
loop_
_entity_poly.entity_id
_entity_poly.type
_entity_poly.pdbx_seq_one_letter_code
_entity_poly.pdbx_strand_id
1 'polypeptide(L)'
;MAKTLFIDLDEINREWKKLDIKCSYPYHFGNNGVLSLREWLAFQIVCRRCKDYPCVHACRYEALERVEESGIIVRNNCLCVSCKSCAVACPFGTIYMEILPFLTFTCDLCKDRLKKGEEPLCVRTSGGAIKYGEFKEDRENNIFQIGEVFVKITPWKKELSGKLR
;
A
#
# COMPACT_ATOMS: atom_id res chain seq x y z
N MET A 1 21.11 -5.91 -8.92
CA MET A 1 19.86 -5.15 -9.15
C MET A 1 19.86 -3.94 -8.21
N ALA A 2 19.07 -2.89 -8.44
CA ALA A 2 19.01 -1.79 -7.48
C ALA A 2 18.33 -2.29 -6.18
N LYS A 3 18.90 -1.96 -5.01
CA LYS A 3 18.30 -2.30 -3.72
C LYS A 3 17.01 -1.51 -3.52
N THR A 4 15.97 -2.19 -3.03
CA THR A 4 14.65 -1.60 -2.81
C THR A 4 13.97 -2.23 -1.59
N LEU A 5 12.71 -1.88 -1.34
CA LEU A 5 11.89 -2.44 -0.28
C LEU A 5 11.17 -3.72 -0.71
N PHE A 6 11.17 -4.69 0.18
CA PHE A 6 10.23 -5.80 0.21
C PHE A 6 9.23 -5.58 1.35
N ILE A 7 7.95 -5.71 1.07
CA ILE A 7 6.85 -5.38 1.99
C ILE A 7 5.95 -6.61 2.11
N ASP A 8 5.92 -7.25 3.27
CA ASP A 8 4.99 -8.35 3.56
C ASP A 8 3.65 -7.77 4.03
N LEU A 9 2.73 -7.57 3.08
CA LEU A 9 1.41 -7.04 3.41
C LEU A 9 0.55 -8.05 4.16
N ASP A 10 0.75 -9.36 3.97
CA ASP A 10 0.02 -10.37 4.74
C ASP A 10 0.37 -10.26 6.23
N GLU A 11 1.65 -10.14 6.55
CA GLU A 11 2.13 -9.91 7.91
C GLU A 11 1.66 -8.57 8.47
N ILE A 12 1.80 -7.48 7.70
CA ILE A 12 1.37 -6.14 8.13
C ILE A 12 -0.13 -6.13 8.43
N ASN A 13 -0.96 -6.74 7.59
CA ASN A 13 -2.41 -6.74 7.78
C ASN A 13 -2.83 -7.61 8.96
N ARG A 14 -2.14 -8.73 9.22
CA ARG A 14 -2.42 -9.60 10.37
C ARG A 14 -2.03 -8.99 11.71
N GLU A 15 -0.85 -8.37 11.78
CA GLU A 15 -0.28 -7.86 13.04
C GLU A 15 -0.37 -6.33 13.17
N TRP A 16 -1.19 -5.66 12.36
CA TRP A 16 -1.15 -4.18 12.22
C TRP A 16 -1.26 -3.41 13.54
N LYS A 17 -1.98 -3.94 14.53
CA LYS A 17 -2.14 -3.32 15.85
C LYS A 17 -0.87 -3.36 16.72
N LYS A 18 0.07 -4.25 16.40
CA LYS A 18 1.31 -4.48 17.15
C LYS A 18 2.53 -3.86 16.47
N LEU A 19 2.43 -3.56 15.18
CA LEU A 19 3.53 -3.04 14.38
C LEU A 19 3.57 -1.50 14.46
N ASP A 20 4.66 -0.96 15.03
CA ASP A 20 4.93 0.48 15.09
C ASP A 20 5.85 0.91 13.93
N ILE A 21 5.32 0.85 12.70
CA ILE A 21 6.13 1.12 11.49
C ILE A 21 6.28 2.64 11.28
N LYS A 22 7.51 3.14 11.38
CA LYS A 22 7.86 4.56 11.27
C LYS A 22 8.46 4.91 9.91
N CYS A 23 8.23 6.13 9.47
CA CYS A 23 8.85 6.78 8.32
C CYS A 23 9.86 7.85 8.76
N SER A 24 10.92 8.06 7.99
CA SER A 24 11.96 9.05 8.32
C SER A 24 11.61 10.48 7.91
N TYR A 25 10.56 10.66 7.11
CA TYR A 25 10.25 11.95 6.53
C TYR A 25 9.80 12.94 7.61
N PRO A 26 10.42 14.13 7.67
CA PRO A 26 10.35 15.01 8.84
C PRO A 26 8.98 15.67 9.03
N TYR A 27 8.18 15.77 7.97
CA TYR A 27 6.89 16.47 8.01
C TYR A 27 5.69 15.53 8.23
N HIS A 28 5.92 14.31 8.71
CA HIS A 28 4.82 13.43 9.13
C HIS A 28 4.33 13.80 10.53
N PHE A 29 3.13 14.39 10.62
CA PHE A 29 2.44 14.48 11.89
C PHE A 29 2.14 13.07 12.41
N GLY A 30 2.70 12.72 13.57
CA GLY A 30 2.55 11.38 14.16
C GLY A 30 3.31 10.25 13.44
N ASN A 31 4.27 10.57 12.55
CA ASN A 31 5.15 9.59 11.91
C ASN A 31 4.43 8.43 11.19
N ASN A 32 3.46 8.76 10.34
CA ASN A 32 2.56 7.82 9.69
C ASN A 32 2.81 7.65 8.17
N GLY A 33 4.01 7.96 7.69
CA GLY A 33 4.32 7.98 6.25
C GLY A 33 4.11 6.67 5.50
N VAL A 34 4.20 5.55 6.22
CA VAL A 34 3.96 4.23 5.65
C VAL A 34 2.50 4.06 5.21
N LEU A 35 1.56 4.86 5.73
CA LEU A 35 0.16 4.78 5.32
C LEU A 35 -0.05 5.07 3.84
N SER A 36 0.62 6.09 3.27
CA SER A 36 0.48 6.41 1.83
C SER A 36 0.99 5.26 0.95
N LEU A 37 2.09 4.61 1.37
CA LEU A 37 2.62 3.44 0.70
C LEU A 37 1.63 2.26 0.78
N ARG A 38 1.08 1.99 1.97
CA ARG A 38 0.07 0.93 2.17
C ARG A 38 -1.19 1.18 1.35
N GLU A 39 -1.65 2.43 1.29
CA GLU A 39 -2.80 2.84 0.49
C GLU A 39 -2.59 2.49 -0.98
N TRP A 40 -1.47 2.98 -1.53
CA TRP A 40 -1.12 2.77 -2.93
C TRP A 40 -1.03 1.28 -3.24
N LEU A 41 -0.33 0.51 -2.40
CA LEU A 41 -0.26 -0.93 -2.58
C LEU A 41 -1.64 -1.60 -2.52
N ALA A 42 -2.49 -1.21 -1.57
CA ALA A 42 -3.85 -1.76 -1.48
C ALA A 42 -4.64 -1.53 -2.78
N PHE A 43 -4.52 -0.36 -3.41
CA PHE A 43 -5.17 -0.09 -4.69
C PHE A 43 -4.60 -0.92 -5.85
N GLN A 44 -3.29 -1.17 -5.85
CA GLN A 44 -2.64 -1.94 -6.91
C GLN A 44 -2.96 -3.45 -6.84
N ILE A 45 -2.95 -4.04 -5.64
CA ILE A 45 -2.97 -5.50 -5.46
C ILE A 45 -4.12 -6.07 -4.64
N VAL A 46 -4.67 -5.32 -3.68
CA VAL A 46 -5.79 -5.79 -2.82
C VAL A 46 -7.13 -5.52 -3.51
N CYS A 47 -7.24 -4.38 -4.20
CA CYS A 47 -8.44 -3.96 -4.92
C CYS A 47 -8.96 -5.04 -5.87
N ARG A 48 -10.28 -5.27 -5.84
CA ARG A 48 -10.94 -6.27 -6.70
C ARG A 48 -11.26 -5.79 -8.12
N ARG A 49 -10.99 -4.52 -8.45
CA ARG A 49 -11.13 -3.94 -9.80
C ARG A 49 -12.55 -4.11 -10.36
N CYS A 50 -13.55 -3.76 -9.55
CA CYS A 50 -14.97 -3.90 -9.89
C CYS A 50 -15.32 -3.21 -11.22
N LYS A 51 -16.19 -3.83 -12.01
CA LYS A 51 -16.67 -3.26 -13.28
C LYS A 51 -17.46 -1.97 -13.08
N ASP A 52 -18.31 -1.93 -12.05
CA ASP A 52 -19.18 -0.77 -11.75
C ASP A 52 -18.57 0.21 -10.73
N TYR A 53 -17.32 -0.04 -10.28
CA TYR A 53 -16.49 0.86 -9.44
C TYR A 53 -17.26 1.76 -8.43
N PRO A 54 -18.04 1.18 -7.50
CA PRO A 54 -18.88 1.95 -6.58
C PRO A 54 -18.07 2.92 -5.70
N CYS A 55 -16.81 2.59 -5.40
CA CYS A 55 -15.90 3.47 -4.68
C CYS A 55 -15.58 4.78 -5.41
N VAL A 56 -15.49 4.75 -6.73
CA VAL A 56 -15.27 5.94 -7.58
C VAL A 56 -16.56 6.77 -7.63
N HIS A 57 -17.70 6.14 -7.88
CA HIS A 57 -19.02 6.82 -7.89
C HIS A 57 -19.39 7.47 -6.55
N ALA A 58 -18.93 6.90 -5.43
CA ALA A 58 -19.16 7.48 -4.12
C ALA A 58 -18.34 8.76 -3.84
N CYS A 59 -17.31 9.06 -4.64
CA CYS A 59 -16.45 10.22 -4.43
C CYS A 59 -17.09 11.49 -5.01
N ARG A 60 -17.70 12.32 -4.15
CA ARG A 60 -18.29 13.61 -4.55
C ARG A 60 -17.29 14.67 -5.01
N TYR A 61 -16.00 14.46 -4.74
CA TYR A 61 -14.92 15.39 -5.08
C TYR A 61 -14.15 14.96 -6.32
N GLU A 62 -14.57 13.88 -6.99
CA GLU A 62 -13.91 13.34 -8.18
C GLU A 62 -12.42 13.02 -7.93
N ALA A 63 -12.09 12.71 -6.67
CA ALA A 63 -10.73 12.44 -6.24
C ALA A 63 -10.29 11.00 -6.49
N LEU A 64 -11.18 10.13 -6.95
CA LEU A 64 -10.87 8.76 -7.35
C LEU A 64 -11.20 8.58 -8.83
N GLU A 65 -10.26 7.99 -9.55
CA GLU A 65 -10.40 7.67 -10.97
C GLU A 65 -10.11 6.19 -11.19
N ARG A 66 -10.75 5.58 -12.19
CA ARG A 66 -10.45 4.21 -12.61
C ARG A 66 -9.64 4.26 -13.90
N VAL A 67 -8.46 3.67 -13.88
CA VAL A 67 -7.65 3.46 -15.09
C VAL A 67 -8.29 2.36 -15.93
N GLU A 68 -8.71 2.68 -17.15
CA GLU A 68 -9.55 1.78 -17.96
C GLU A 68 -8.85 0.46 -18.29
N GLU A 69 -7.57 0.50 -18.65
CA GLU A 69 -6.79 -0.65 -19.11
C GLU A 69 -6.53 -1.65 -17.98
N SER A 70 -6.27 -1.15 -16.77
CA SER A 70 -5.89 -1.98 -15.63
C SER A 70 -7.04 -2.29 -14.67
N GLY A 71 -8.10 -1.46 -14.69
CA GLY A 71 -9.19 -1.46 -13.73
C GLY A 71 -8.78 -1.01 -12.32
N ILE A 72 -7.56 -0.49 -12.16
CA ILE A 72 -7.01 -0.01 -10.89
C ILE A 72 -7.56 1.39 -10.61
N ILE A 73 -7.83 1.66 -9.35
CA ILE A 73 -8.23 3.00 -8.91
C ILE A 73 -7.00 3.83 -8.54
N VAL A 74 -7.03 5.12 -8.89
CA VAL A 74 -5.99 6.10 -8.56
C VAL A 74 -6.65 7.23 -7.79
N ARG A 75 -5.97 7.72 -6.75
CA ARG A 75 -6.45 8.85 -5.95
C ARG A 75 -5.70 10.13 -6.31
N ASN A 76 -6.45 11.16 -6.68
CA ASN A 76 -5.93 12.52 -6.76
C ASN A 76 -5.92 13.14 -5.36
N ASN A 77 -4.71 13.33 -4.84
CA ASN A 77 -4.51 13.78 -3.47
C ASN A 77 -4.86 15.26 -3.26
N CYS A 78 -4.81 16.09 -4.31
CA CYS A 78 -5.18 17.50 -4.22
C CYS A 78 -6.70 17.70 -4.14
N LEU A 79 -7.49 16.74 -4.61
CA LEU A 79 -8.95 16.77 -4.55
C LEU A 79 -9.51 16.02 -3.32
N CYS A 80 -8.75 15.07 -2.78
CA CYS A 80 -9.24 14.19 -1.73
C CYS A 80 -9.28 14.88 -0.36
N VAL A 81 -10.47 15.05 0.22
CA VAL A 81 -10.65 15.54 1.60
C VAL A 81 -10.70 14.43 2.66
N SER A 82 -10.40 13.18 2.29
CA SER A 82 -10.42 12.02 3.18
C SER A 82 -11.76 11.79 3.92
N CYS A 83 -12.89 12.07 3.28
CA CYS A 83 -14.23 11.84 3.85
C CYS A 83 -14.62 10.36 4.03
N LYS A 84 -13.81 9.44 3.52
CA LYS A 84 -13.97 7.97 3.60
C LYS A 84 -15.22 7.38 2.93
N SER A 85 -15.99 8.16 2.17
CA SER A 85 -17.18 7.65 1.47
C SER A 85 -16.84 6.48 0.52
N CYS A 86 -15.68 6.52 -0.13
CA CYS A 86 -15.19 5.44 -0.98
C CYS A 86 -14.89 4.14 -0.22
N ALA A 87 -14.44 4.23 1.04
CA ALA A 87 -14.20 3.07 1.90
C ALA A 87 -15.52 2.39 2.27
N VAL A 88 -16.52 3.18 2.66
CA VAL A 88 -17.88 2.70 2.98
C VAL A 88 -18.55 2.08 1.75
N ALA A 89 -18.35 2.66 0.58
CA ALA A 89 -18.92 2.16 -0.68
C ALA A 89 -18.24 0.89 -1.22
N CYS A 90 -17.08 0.49 -0.67
CA CYS A 90 -16.38 -0.69 -1.14
C CYS A 90 -17.11 -1.97 -0.65
N PRO A 91 -17.72 -2.77 -1.54
CA PRO A 91 -18.49 -3.96 -1.12
C PRO A 91 -17.60 -5.06 -0.54
N PHE A 92 -16.30 -4.97 -0.77
CA PHE A 92 -15.32 -5.96 -0.31
C PHE A 92 -14.46 -5.46 0.85
N GLY A 93 -14.66 -4.22 1.32
CA GLY A 93 -13.87 -3.63 2.41
C GLY A 93 -12.36 -3.54 2.12
N THR A 94 -11.94 -3.53 0.85
CA THR A 94 -10.51 -3.49 0.46
C THR A 94 -9.90 -2.10 0.51
N ILE A 95 -10.72 -1.07 0.77
CA ILE A 95 -10.28 0.30 0.99
C ILE A 95 -10.36 0.55 2.51
N TYR A 96 -9.24 0.39 3.20
CA TYR A 96 -9.22 0.54 4.67
C TYR A 96 -9.22 2.02 5.06
N MET A 97 -10.06 2.39 6.03
CA MET A 97 -10.22 3.78 6.47
C MET A 97 -8.94 4.30 7.12
N GLU A 98 -8.22 3.42 7.81
CA GLU A 98 -6.98 3.65 8.55
C GLU A 98 -5.81 4.00 7.63
N ILE A 99 -5.85 3.56 6.37
CA ILE A 99 -4.78 3.79 5.40
C ILE A 99 -5.16 4.82 4.32
N LEU A 100 -6.23 5.59 4.52
CA LEU A 100 -6.61 6.70 3.63
C LEU A 100 -6.14 8.04 4.22
N PRO A 101 -4.85 8.40 4.21
CA PRO A 101 -4.41 9.60 4.91
C PRO A 101 -4.94 10.87 4.22
N PHE A 102 -5.25 11.89 5.02
CA PHE A 102 -5.56 13.23 4.49
C PHE A 102 -4.34 13.84 3.81
N LEU A 103 -3.18 13.78 4.48
CA LEU A 103 -1.90 14.16 3.89
C LEU A 103 -1.26 12.95 3.21
N THR A 104 -1.03 13.04 1.91
CA THR A 104 -0.28 12.04 1.14
C THR A 104 1.20 12.38 1.13
N PHE A 105 2.05 11.36 1.02
CA PHE A 105 3.48 11.54 0.84
C PHE A 105 4.03 10.45 -0.08
N THR A 106 5.00 10.82 -0.91
CA THR A 106 5.70 9.86 -1.76
C THR A 106 6.92 9.31 -1.03
N CYS A 107 7.06 7.98 -0.98
CA CYS A 107 8.22 7.35 -0.38
C CYS A 107 9.47 7.68 -1.21
N ASP A 108 10.51 8.20 -0.55
CA ASP A 108 11.78 8.53 -1.17
C ASP A 108 12.86 7.46 -0.93
N LEU A 109 12.48 6.31 -0.35
CA LEU A 109 13.39 5.24 0.09
C LEU A 109 14.37 5.67 1.19
N CYS A 110 14.06 6.69 1.98
CA CYS A 110 14.94 7.22 3.03
C CYS A 110 16.34 7.58 2.50
N LYS A 111 16.41 8.27 1.34
CA LYS A 111 17.67 8.59 0.63
C LYS A 111 18.74 9.19 1.55
N ASP A 112 18.35 10.09 2.44
CA ASP A 112 19.31 10.76 3.34
C ASP A 112 19.85 9.84 4.44
N ARG A 113 19.08 8.83 4.87
CA ARG A 113 19.55 7.80 5.81
C ARG A 113 20.53 6.87 5.10
N LEU A 114 20.19 6.43 3.90
CA LEU A 114 21.03 5.55 3.08
C LEU A 114 22.40 6.18 2.78
N LYS A 115 22.45 7.49 2.48
CA LYS A 115 23.71 8.23 2.28
C LYS A 115 24.64 8.19 3.51
N LYS A 116 24.07 8.10 4.71
CA LYS A 116 24.80 8.02 5.98
C LYS A 116 25.16 6.59 6.38
N GLY A 117 24.85 5.60 5.53
CA GLY A 117 25.04 4.18 5.84
C GLY A 117 23.98 3.61 6.78
N GLU A 118 22.92 4.37 7.09
CA GLU A 118 21.80 3.88 7.90
C GLU A 118 20.76 3.19 7.04
N GLU A 119 20.09 2.18 7.58
CA GLU A 119 18.94 1.55 6.92
C GLU A 119 17.68 2.44 6.93
N PRO A 120 16.73 2.21 6.00
CA PRO A 120 15.44 2.89 6.00
C PRO A 120 14.72 2.70 7.33
N LEU A 121 14.10 3.76 7.85
CA LEU A 121 13.51 3.72 9.19
C LEU A 121 12.37 2.68 9.30
N CYS A 122 11.58 2.55 8.24
CA CYS A 122 10.47 1.59 8.19
C CYS A 122 10.95 0.15 8.32
N VAL A 123 12.10 -0.19 7.73
CA VAL A 123 12.74 -1.51 7.84
C VAL A 123 13.08 -1.78 9.29
N ARG A 124 13.82 -0.86 9.93
CA ARG A 124 14.25 -0.95 11.32
C ARG A 124 13.09 -1.15 12.31
N THR A 125 11.96 -0.48 12.08
CA THR A 125 10.83 -0.48 13.03
C THR A 125 9.74 -1.51 12.71
N SER A 126 9.76 -2.12 11.52
CA SER A 126 8.69 -3.02 11.06
C SER A 126 8.66 -4.40 11.74
N GLY A 127 9.61 -4.72 12.61
CA GLY A 127 9.71 -6.06 13.20
C GLY A 127 10.00 -7.17 12.20
N GLY A 128 10.48 -6.84 10.99
CA GLY A 128 10.80 -7.80 9.93
C GLY A 128 9.80 -7.85 8.77
N ALA A 129 8.65 -7.18 8.91
CA ALA A 129 7.61 -7.13 7.87
C ALA A 129 8.03 -6.30 6.64
N ILE A 130 8.98 -5.37 6.80
CA ILE A 130 9.58 -4.61 5.71
C ILE A 130 11.09 -4.89 5.70
N LYS A 131 11.63 -5.22 4.53
CA LYS A 131 13.06 -5.53 4.33
C LYS A 131 13.64 -4.64 3.24
N TYR A 132 14.94 -4.35 3.32
CA TYR A 132 15.68 -3.61 2.29
C TYR A 132 16.78 -4.46 1.69
N GLY A 133 16.83 -4.56 0.37
CA GLY A 133 17.75 -5.47 -0.30
C GLY A 133 17.42 -5.67 -1.77
N GLU A 134 17.99 -6.72 -2.36
CA GLU A 134 17.67 -7.15 -3.72
C GLU A 134 16.64 -8.28 -3.68
N PHE A 135 15.58 -8.13 -4.45
CA PHE A 135 14.47 -9.07 -4.51
C PHE A 135 14.11 -9.35 -5.97
N LYS A 136 13.37 -10.44 -6.18
CA LYS A 136 12.86 -10.85 -7.49
C LYS A 136 11.38 -11.16 -7.39
N GLU A 137 10.66 -10.97 -8.49
CA GLU A 137 9.25 -11.38 -8.57
C GLU A 137 9.15 -12.90 -8.47
N ASP A 138 8.20 -13.38 -7.68
CA ASP A 138 7.94 -14.80 -7.47
C ASP A 138 6.45 -15.01 -7.21
N ARG A 139 5.71 -15.28 -8.29
CA ARG A 139 4.25 -15.42 -8.25
C ARG A 139 3.79 -16.70 -7.56
N GLU A 140 4.64 -17.71 -7.44
CA GLU A 140 4.32 -18.94 -6.72
C GLU A 140 4.24 -18.62 -5.22
N ASN A 141 5.24 -17.92 -4.71
CA ASN A 141 5.34 -17.47 -3.32
C ASN A 141 4.61 -16.16 -3.02
N ASN A 142 3.69 -15.72 -3.88
CA ASN A 142 2.87 -14.51 -3.70
C ASN A 142 3.67 -13.20 -3.63
N ILE A 143 4.84 -13.13 -4.27
CA ILE A 143 5.70 -11.94 -4.35
C ILE A 143 5.51 -11.26 -5.71
N PHE A 144 5.03 -10.03 -5.68
CA PHE A 144 4.72 -9.23 -6.86
C PHE A 144 5.57 -7.97 -6.90
N GLN A 145 6.06 -7.59 -8.08
CA GLN A 145 6.70 -6.30 -8.28
C GLN A 145 5.64 -5.24 -8.58
N ILE A 146 5.62 -4.16 -7.78
CA ILE A 146 4.69 -3.04 -7.93
C ILE A 146 5.52 -1.76 -7.96
N GLY A 147 5.65 -1.16 -9.14
CA GLY A 147 6.57 -0.05 -9.37
C GLY A 147 8.00 -0.45 -8.99
N GLU A 148 8.58 0.28 -8.04
CA GLU A 148 9.94 0.05 -7.55
C GLU A 148 10.04 -0.92 -6.37
N VAL A 149 8.92 -1.36 -5.77
CA VAL A 149 8.91 -2.20 -4.56
C VAL A 149 8.43 -3.62 -4.85
N PHE A 150 8.84 -4.55 -3.99
CA PHE A 150 8.35 -5.92 -3.99
C PHE A 150 7.37 -6.12 -2.85
N VAL A 151 6.26 -6.79 -3.13
CA VAL A 151 5.16 -6.93 -2.18
C VAL A 151 4.76 -8.39 -2.10
N LYS A 152 4.78 -8.93 -0.89
CA LYS A 152 4.21 -10.23 -0.61
C LYS A 152 2.79 -10.07 -0.12
N ILE A 153 1.85 -10.66 -0.84
CA ILE A 153 0.44 -10.67 -0.46
C ILE A 153 -0.30 -11.81 -1.13
N THR A 154 -1.15 -12.48 -0.37
CA THR A 154 -2.05 -13.50 -0.90
C THR A 154 -3.15 -12.84 -1.74
N PRO A 155 -3.21 -13.04 -3.07
CA PRO A 155 -4.22 -12.38 -3.89
C PRO A 155 -5.59 -13.02 -3.69
N TRP A 156 -6.65 -12.19 -3.70
CA TRP A 156 -8.03 -12.65 -3.59
C TRP A 156 -8.41 -13.73 -4.63
N LYS A 157 -7.79 -13.72 -5.81
CA LYS A 157 -8.02 -14.75 -6.85
C LYS A 157 -7.58 -16.14 -6.39
N LYS A 158 -6.46 -16.23 -5.64
CA LYS A 158 -6.00 -17.48 -5.06
C LYS A 158 -6.93 -17.93 -3.93
N GLU A 159 -7.44 -16.98 -3.13
CA GLU A 159 -8.45 -17.26 -2.09
C GLU A 159 -9.70 -17.93 -2.65
N LEU A 160 -10.26 -17.40 -3.74
CA LEU A 160 -11.46 -17.96 -4.36
C LEU A 160 -11.22 -19.30 -5.06
N SER A 161 -9.99 -19.55 -5.54
CA SER A 161 -9.65 -20.79 -6.25
C SER A 161 -9.49 -22.02 -5.36
N GLY A 162 -9.59 -21.88 -4.04
CA GLY A 162 -9.42 -22.97 -3.08
C GLY A 162 -7.97 -23.48 -2.94
N LYS A 163 -7.00 -22.93 -3.69
CA LYS A 163 -5.57 -23.27 -3.64
C LYS A 163 -4.83 -22.71 -2.41
N LEU A 164 -5.57 -22.42 -1.34
CA LEU A 164 -5.04 -22.00 -0.04
C LEU A 164 -4.93 -23.14 0.97
N ARG A 165 -5.06 -24.39 0.51
CA ARG A 165 -4.78 -25.59 1.31
C ARG A 165 -3.57 -26.31 0.75
#